data_AF-A0A7L3UM99-F1
#
_entry.id   AF-A0A7L3UM99-F1
#
_cell.length_a   1.000
_cell.length_b   1.000
_cell.length_c   1.000
_cell.angle_alpha   90.00
_cell.angle_beta   90.00
_cell.angle_gamma   90.00
#
_symmetry.space_group_name_H-M   'P 1'
#
loop_
_entity.id
_entity.type
_entity.pdbx_description
1 polymer ?
#
loop_
_entity_poly.entity_id
_entity_poly.type
_entity_poly.pdbx_seq_one_letter_code
_entity_poly.pdbx_strand_id
1 'polypeptide(L)'
;NCQGTEPTLKKCQASPWGESSCSQGKHASVVCSAVSSFAPVRLVDGPGRCAGRVEVFHSERWGTVCDDSWDFVDAKVVCRQLDCGVVISAPRRAYFGEGQGPIWLDDVRCTGTEAALSECRANTWGVHGCEHGEDAGVVCSGSSEALRLVNSPHRCAGRVEVFHNQQWGTICDNGWDLKDAAVVCRQLGCGTAMSAPGSSDFGQGSGPIWLDGVGCLGTEATLAECPVKPWGHHACNHMEDASVVCSGSGIASSPRLRLVGGLSECAGRVEVFYNNEWGTVCDDGWDLEDAAVVCRQLGCGVALSAPGLARFGWGAGPIWLDDVSCTGEETNFFECQAKTWGIHNCHHGEDAGVVCAGGNSSSANLRLVNGPHRCAGRVEVLHDGQWGTVCDDGWDLNDAAVVCRQLGCGRATAASGRAFFGQGMGRIWLDDVGCAGNEDALTQCRAHPWGESNCNHREDASVVCSGTS
;
A
#
# COMPACT_ATOMS: atom_id res chain seq x y z
N ASN A 1 -17.83 -1.44 -37.56
CA ASN A 1 -19.08 -0.79 -37.95
C ASN A 1 -20.23 -1.71 -37.58
N CYS A 2 -21.04 -1.32 -36.59
CA CYS A 2 -22.23 -2.05 -36.13
C CYS A 2 -23.46 -1.15 -36.36
N GLN A 3 -24.60 -1.74 -36.67
CA GLN A 3 -25.89 -1.06 -36.80
C GLN A 3 -26.70 -1.07 -35.48
N GLY A 4 -26.22 -1.78 -34.45
CA GLY A 4 -26.84 -1.83 -33.13
C GLY A 4 -27.99 -2.85 -33.01
N THR A 5 -28.20 -3.67 -34.04
CA THR A 5 -29.20 -4.76 -34.07
C THR A 5 -28.55 -6.14 -34.07
N GLU A 6 -27.22 -6.20 -34.08
CA GLU A 6 -26.46 -7.43 -34.11
C GLU A 6 -26.50 -8.15 -32.74
N PRO A 7 -26.73 -9.48 -32.70
CA PRO A 7 -26.81 -10.23 -31.45
C PRO A 7 -25.44 -10.42 -30.77
N THR A 8 -24.33 -10.20 -31.49
CA THR A 8 -22.97 -10.25 -30.93
C THR A 8 -22.03 -9.32 -31.72
N LEU A 9 -21.00 -8.81 -31.04
CA LEU A 9 -19.99 -7.91 -31.63
C LEU A 9 -19.20 -8.54 -32.80
N LYS A 10 -19.10 -9.88 -32.81
CA LYS A 10 -18.44 -10.65 -33.88
C LYS A 10 -19.19 -10.57 -35.23
N LYS A 11 -20.46 -10.14 -35.22
CA LYS A 11 -21.26 -9.96 -36.43
C LYS A 11 -21.16 -8.55 -37.01
N CYS A 12 -20.51 -7.62 -36.31
CA CYS A 12 -20.19 -6.33 -36.86
C CYS A 12 -19.08 -6.44 -37.90
N GLN A 13 -19.14 -5.63 -38.96
CA GLN A 13 -18.02 -5.52 -39.88
C GLN A 13 -16.84 -4.85 -39.18
N ALA A 14 -15.71 -5.55 -39.06
CA ALA A 14 -14.46 -5.04 -38.52
C ALA A 14 -13.31 -5.39 -39.47
N SER A 15 -12.21 -4.64 -39.37
CA SER A 15 -10.96 -4.98 -40.06
C SER A 15 -10.45 -6.35 -39.60
N PRO A 16 -9.63 -7.04 -40.41
CA PRO A 16 -9.01 -8.30 -40.02
C PRO A 16 -8.28 -8.20 -38.67
N TRP A 17 -8.37 -9.26 -37.86
CA TRP A 17 -7.68 -9.33 -36.58
C TRP A 17 -6.17 -9.19 -36.80
N GLY A 18 -5.55 -8.15 -36.21
CA GLY A 18 -4.11 -7.90 -36.27
C GLY A 18 -3.69 -6.62 -37.01
N GLU A 19 -4.59 -5.95 -37.73
CA GLU A 19 -4.33 -4.62 -38.30
C GLU A 19 -5.02 -3.54 -37.47
N SER A 20 -4.32 -2.94 -36.51
CA SER A 20 -4.85 -1.85 -35.69
C SER A 20 -4.31 -0.48 -36.13
N SER A 21 -5.21 0.43 -36.54
CA SER A 21 -4.92 1.87 -36.69
C SER A 21 -5.22 2.67 -35.41
N CYS A 22 -5.59 1.98 -34.32
CA CYS A 22 -5.91 2.61 -33.04
C CYS A 22 -4.61 2.89 -32.26
N SER A 23 -4.27 4.17 -32.06
CA SER A 23 -3.27 4.58 -31.08
C SER A 23 -3.79 4.33 -29.64
N GLN A 24 -2.86 4.12 -28.70
CA GLN A 24 -3.19 3.94 -27.28
C GLN A 24 -4.11 5.07 -26.78
N GLY A 25 -5.16 4.70 -26.05
CA GLY A 25 -6.11 5.65 -25.43
C GLY A 25 -7.48 5.79 -26.12
N LYS A 26 -7.74 5.13 -27.25
CA LYS A 26 -9.08 5.11 -27.87
C LYS A 26 -9.80 3.79 -27.56
N HIS A 27 -10.70 3.83 -26.57
CA HIS A 27 -11.55 2.70 -26.20
C HIS A 27 -12.95 2.84 -26.83
N ALA A 28 -13.48 1.75 -27.39
CA ALA A 28 -14.89 1.67 -27.74
C ALA A 28 -15.70 1.33 -26.48
N SER A 29 -16.68 2.16 -26.14
CA SER A 29 -17.61 1.92 -25.04
C SER A 29 -19.02 1.64 -25.56
N VAL A 30 -19.78 0.84 -24.82
CA VAL A 30 -21.20 0.59 -25.06
C VAL A 30 -21.97 1.18 -23.90
N VAL A 31 -23.02 1.93 -24.19
CA VAL A 31 -24.00 2.41 -23.21
C VAL A 31 -25.26 1.57 -23.41
N CYS A 32 -25.50 0.63 -22.52
CA CYS A 32 -26.73 -0.15 -22.53
C CYS A 32 -27.83 0.66 -21.85
N SER A 33 -28.82 1.12 -22.62
CA SER A 33 -30.10 1.53 -22.04
C SER A 33 -30.93 0.26 -21.80
N ALA A 34 -30.75 -0.34 -20.62
CA ALA A 34 -31.84 -1.14 -20.09
C ALA A 34 -33.01 -0.16 -19.91
N VAL A 35 -34.05 -0.28 -20.73
CA VAL A 35 -35.31 0.41 -20.50
C VAL A 35 -35.94 -0.26 -19.28
N SER A 36 -35.39 0.03 -18.10
CA SER A 36 -36.09 -0.18 -16.85
C SER A 36 -37.13 0.92 -16.77
N SER A 37 -38.41 0.55 -16.78
CA SER A 37 -39.53 1.49 -16.56
C SER A 37 -39.56 2.05 -15.13
N PHE A 38 -38.61 1.65 -14.28
CA PHE A 38 -38.56 2.01 -12.87
C PHE A 38 -37.49 3.05 -12.59
N ALA A 39 -37.76 3.89 -11.59
CA ALA A 39 -36.77 4.85 -11.12
C ALA A 39 -35.55 4.10 -10.56
N PRO A 40 -34.33 4.38 -11.05
CA PRO A 40 -33.11 3.82 -10.47
C PRO A 40 -32.99 4.14 -8.98
N VAL A 41 -32.52 3.16 -8.20
CA VAL A 41 -32.20 3.32 -6.77
C VAL A 41 -30.69 3.14 -6.60
N ARG A 42 -30.09 3.86 -5.65
CA ARG A 42 -28.73 3.63 -5.17
C ARG A 42 -28.66 3.76 -3.65
N LEU A 43 -27.64 3.16 -3.06
CA LEU A 43 -27.31 3.33 -1.65
C LEU A 43 -26.02 4.15 -1.54
N VAL A 44 -26.05 5.18 -0.69
CA VAL A 44 -24.96 6.15 -0.54
C VAL A 44 -24.50 6.19 0.92
N ASP A 45 -23.21 6.47 1.15
CA ASP A 45 -22.61 6.67 2.46
C ASP A 45 -22.76 5.50 3.46
N GLY A 46 -23.01 4.30 2.95
CA GLY A 46 -22.99 3.08 3.75
C GLY A 46 -21.76 2.21 3.47
N PRO A 47 -21.57 1.13 4.27
CA PRO A 47 -20.35 0.33 4.26
C PRO A 47 -20.12 -0.48 2.97
N GLY A 48 -21.02 -0.45 1.98
CA GLY A 48 -20.84 -1.12 0.69
C GLY A 48 -22.05 -0.93 -0.21
N ARG A 49 -22.11 -1.62 -1.37
CA ARG A 49 -23.22 -1.47 -2.33
C ARG A 49 -24.61 -1.88 -1.81
N CYS A 50 -24.65 -2.61 -0.68
CA CYS A 50 -25.86 -3.20 -0.11
C CYS A 50 -26.25 -2.63 1.27
N ALA A 51 -25.66 -1.50 1.65
CA ALA A 51 -26.09 -0.72 2.80
C ALA A 51 -25.84 0.77 2.56
N GLY A 52 -26.72 1.64 3.04
CA GLY A 52 -26.56 3.09 2.93
C GLY A 52 -27.87 3.85 2.96
N ARG A 53 -27.77 5.18 2.84
CA ARG A 53 -28.92 6.08 2.60
C ARG A 53 -29.55 5.75 1.25
N VAL A 54 -30.87 5.68 1.22
CA VAL A 54 -31.62 5.34 0.01
C VAL A 54 -31.82 6.59 -0.84
N GLU A 55 -31.36 6.55 -2.10
CA GLU A 55 -31.58 7.61 -3.06
C GLU A 55 -32.24 7.06 -4.33
N VAL A 56 -33.19 7.81 -4.88
CA VAL A 56 -33.94 7.51 -6.10
C VAL A 56 -33.65 8.54 -7.19
N PHE A 57 -33.56 8.10 -8.44
CA PHE A 57 -33.38 8.99 -9.58
C PHE A 57 -34.72 9.35 -10.22
N HIS A 58 -35.07 10.63 -10.16
CA HIS A 58 -36.30 11.17 -10.75
C HIS A 58 -36.04 12.58 -11.31
N SER A 59 -36.68 12.91 -12.45
CA SER A 59 -36.49 14.19 -13.15
C SER A 59 -35.02 14.58 -13.33
N GLU A 60 -34.21 13.63 -13.84
CA GLU A 60 -32.79 13.79 -14.13
C GLU A 60 -31.88 14.10 -12.91
N ARG A 61 -32.38 13.94 -11.68
CA ARG A 61 -31.60 14.18 -10.47
C ARG A 61 -31.81 13.07 -9.44
N TRP A 62 -30.74 12.77 -8.70
CA TRP A 62 -30.84 11.96 -7.49
C TRP A 62 -31.47 12.78 -6.37
N GLY A 63 -32.28 12.12 -5.56
CA GLY A 63 -32.86 12.68 -4.35
C GLY A 63 -33.13 11.60 -3.32
N THR A 64 -33.29 12.01 -2.07
CA THR A 64 -33.41 11.09 -0.94
C THR A 64 -34.84 10.61 -0.74
N VAL A 65 -35.02 9.68 0.19
CA VAL A 65 -36.31 9.15 0.62
C VAL A 65 -36.50 9.51 2.09
N CYS A 66 -37.64 10.10 2.43
CA CYS A 66 -37.97 10.40 3.81
C CYS A 66 -38.30 9.12 4.61
N ASP A 67 -37.94 9.11 5.89
CA ASP A 67 -38.15 8.01 6.81
C ASP A 67 -39.57 7.96 7.44
N ASP A 68 -40.42 8.92 7.10
CA ASP A 68 -41.85 8.91 7.42
C ASP A 68 -42.52 7.68 6.81
N SER A 69 -43.18 6.90 7.67
CA SER A 69 -43.68 5.56 7.38
C SER A 69 -42.64 4.49 6.97
N TRP A 70 -41.35 4.82 6.83
CA TRP A 70 -40.31 3.90 6.30
C TRP A 70 -40.07 2.68 7.18
N ASP A 71 -40.38 1.50 6.70
CA ASP A 71 -40.29 0.27 7.48
C ASP A 71 -39.47 -0.85 6.82
N PHE A 72 -39.49 -2.02 7.48
CA PHE A 72 -38.75 -3.20 7.04
C PHE A 72 -39.27 -3.75 5.69
N VAL A 73 -40.55 -3.55 5.38
CA VAL A 73 -41.20 -3.97 4.14
C VAL A 73 -40.76 -3.07 2.99
N ASP A 74 -40.61 -1.77 3.21
CA ASP A 74 -40.07 -0.84 2.20
C ASP A 74 -38.60 -1.15 1.89
N ALA A 75 -37.79 -1.31 2.94
CA ALA A 75 -36.39 -1.70 2.84
C ALA A 75 -36.21 -3.06 2.12
N LYS A 76 -37.14 -4.01 2.30
CA LYS A 76 -37.14 -5.29 1.58
C LYS A 76 -37.25 -5.10 0.06
N VAL A 77 -38.07 -4.15 -0.39
CA VAL A 77 -38.19 -3.85 -1.82
C VAL A 77 -36.86 -3.30 -2.36
N VAL A 78 -36.20 -2.40 -1.61
CA VAL A 78 -34.89 -1.85 -2.00
C VAL A 78 -33.82 -2.94 -2.10
N CYS A 79 -33.68 -3.78 -1.07
CA CYS A 79 -32.70 -4.87 -1.07
C CYS A 79 -32.89 -5.83 -2.24
N ARG A 80 -34.14 -6.13 -2.60
CA ARG A 80 -34.46 -6.97 -3.75
C ARG A 80 -34.19 -6.28 -5.08
N GLN A 81 -34.58 -5.01 -5.21
CA GLN A 81 -34.36 -4.22 -6.44
C GLN A 81 -32.87 -4.08 -6.77
N LEU A 82 -32.00 -4.01 -5.76
CA LEU A 82 -30.55 -3.89 -5.91
C LEU A 82 -29.80 -5.24 -5.96
N ASP A 83 -30.53 -6.36 -5.90
CA ASP A 83 -29.98 -7.70 -5.81
C ASP A 83 -28.95 -7.84 -4.67
N CYS A 84 -29.37 -7.38 -3.48
CA CYS A 84 -28.58 -7.29 -2.25
C CYS A 84 -29.03 -8.30 -1.18
N GLY A 85 -29.82 -9.30 -1.58
CA GLY A 85 -30.35 -10.34 -0.70
C GLY A 85 -31.52 -9.87 0.15
N VAL A 86 -31.58 -10.35 1.39
CA VAL A 86 -32.69 -10.07 2.33
C VAL A 86 -32.41 -8.80 3.14
N VAL A 87 -33.43 -8.08 3.56
CA VAL A 87 -33.27 -6.92 4.45
C VAL A 87 -32.82 -7.38 5.84
N ILE A 88 -31.85 -6.68 6.42
CA ILE A 88 -31.37 -6.84 7.81
C ILE A 88 -31.96 -5.73 8.69
N SER A 89 -31.96 -4.48 8.20
CA SER A 89 -32.55 -3.36 8.94
C SER A 89 -32.99 -2.23 7.99
N ALA A 90 -33.89 -1.38 8.51
CA ALA A 90 -34.38 -0.16 7.87
C ALA A 90 -34.05 1.06 8.74
N PRO A 91 -32.79 1.55 8.74
CA PRO A 91 -32.40 2.72 9.52
C PRO A 91 -33.18 3.97 9.15
N ARG A 92 -33.36 4.83 10.15
CA ARG A 92 -34.10 6.10 10.10
C ARG A 92 -33.23 7.23 10.64
N ARG A 93 -33.67 8.47 10.48
CA ARG A 93 -33.05 9.70 11.00
C ARG A 93 -31.62 9.90 10.51
N ALA A 94 -31.43 9.85 9.19
CA ALA A 94 -30.15 10.08 8.55
C ALA A 94 -29.00 9.24 9.14
N TYR A 95 -29.26 7.96 9.45
CA TYR A 95 -28.27 7.06 10.07
C TYR A 95 -26.93 6.98 9.29
N PHE A 96 -27.00 7.07 7.96
CA PHE A 96 -25.84 7.09 7.05
C PHE A 96 -25.40 8.51 6.67
N GLY A 97 -25.80 9.51 7.46
CA GLY A 97 -25.60 10.93 7.17
C GLY A 97 -26.71 11.53 6.32
N GLU A 98 -26.86 12.84 6.46
CA GLU A 98 -27.82 13.66 5.71
C GLU A 98 -27.45 13.72 4.23
N GLY A 99 -28.43 13.49 3.37
CA GLY A 99 -28.29 13.70 1.95
C GLY A 99 -28.32 15.17 1.56
N GLN A 100 -28.37 15.42 0.27
CA GLN A 100 -28.39 16.76 -0.30
C GLN A 100 -29.34 16.80 -1.50
N GLY A 101 -29.98 17.95 -1.72
CA GLY A 101 -30.83 18.20 -2.88
C GLY A 101 -32.31 17.89 -2.61
N PRO A 102 -33.06 17.35 -3.59
CA PRO A 102 -34.47 17.07 -3.42
C PRO A 102 -34.71 15.82 -2.56
N ILE A 103 -35.78 15.79 -1.77
CA ILE A 103 -36.35 14.56 -1.21
C ILE A 103 -37.48 14.13 -2.14
N TRP A 104 -37.35 12.96 -2.76
CA TRP A 104 -38.25 12.56 -3.84
C TRP A 104 -39.46 11.76 -3.38
N LEU A 105 -39.27 10.90 -2.38
CA LEU A 105 -40.31 10.02 -1.88
C LEU A 105 -40.53 10.26 -0.38
N ASP A 106 -41.79 10.19 0.01
CA ASP A 106 -42.29 10.40 1.36
C ASP A 106 -43.54 9.52 1.57
N ASP A 107 -43.79 9.11 2.81
CA ASP A 107 -44.83 8.16 3.20
C ASP A 107 -44.82 6.89 2.33
N VAL A 108 -43.63 6.33 2.10
CA VAL A 108 -43.49 5.09 1.32
C VAL A 108 -44.16 3.95 2.09
N ARG A 109 -45.04 3.21 1.40
CA ARG A 109 -45.81 2.10 1.95
C ARG A 109 -45.90 0.97 0.94
N CYS A 110 -44.84 0.18 0.87
CA CYS A 110 -44.76 -1.03 0.10
C CYS A 110 -45.58 -2.17 0.74
N THR A 111 -46.00 -3.12 -0.09
CA THR A 111 -46.54 -4.43 0.32
C THR A 111 -45.43 -5.49 0.44
N GLY A 112 -44.24 -5.18 -0.07
CA GLY A 112 -43.04 -6.03 -0.06
C GLY A 112 -42.92 -6.94 -1.27
N THR A 113 -43.76 -6.73 -2.30
CA THR A 113 -43.83 -7.54 -3.53
C THR A 113 -43.56 -6.71 -4.80
N GLU A 114 -43.50 -5.39 -4.67
CA GLU A 114 -43.21 -4.40 -5.71
C GLU A 114 -41.83 -4.63 -6.31
N ALA A 115 -41.72 -4.63 -7.64
CA ALA A 115 -40.46 -4.87 -8.34
C ALA A 115 -39.44 -3.76 -8.11
N ALA A 116 -39.93 -2.54 -7.87
CA ALA A 116 -39.10 -1.38 -7.56
C ALA A 116 -39.76 -0.45 -6.52
N LEU A 117 -38.93 0.32 -5.82
CA LEU A 117 -39.38 1.28 -4.81
C LEU A 117 -40.33 2.34 -5.39
N SER A 118 -40.13 2.73 -6.66
CA SER A 118 -41.01 3.69 -7.36
C SER A 118 -42.42 3.18 -7.63
N GLU A 119 -42.68 1.87 -7.45
CA GLU A 119 -44.02 1.30 -7.58
C GLU A 119 -44.78 1.27 -6.25
N CYS A 120 -44.09 1.49 -5.13
CA CYS A 120 -44.74 1.53 -3.82
C CYS A 120 -45.67 2.73 -3.73
N ARG A 121 -46.75 2.57 -2.96
CA ARG A 121 -47.62 3.69 -2.65
C ARG A 121 -46.80 4.72 -1.84
N ALA A 122 -46.74 5.94 -2.32
CA ALA A 122 -46.06 7.06 -1.67
C ALA A 122 -46.83 8.35 -1.96
N ASN A 123 -46.42 9.44 -1.31
CA ASN A 123 -46.83 10.78 -1.71
C ASN A 123 -46.33 11.11 -3.13
N THR A 124 -46.94 12.13 -3.75
CA THR A 124 -46.52 12.58 -5.08
C THR A 124 -45.04 12.98 -5.07
N TRP A 125 -44.28 12.65 -6.12
CA TRP A 125 -42.85 12.96 -6.23
C TRP A 125 -42.51 14.40 -5.80
N GLY A 126 -41.61 14.53 -4.83
CA GLY A 126 -41.15 15.84 -4.31
C GLY A 126 -42.12 16.55 -3.37
N VAL A 127 -43.24 15.92 -3.00
CA VAL A 127 -44.16 16.42 -1.96
C VAL A 127 -43.83 15.71 -0.66
N HIS A 128 -43.23 16.43 0.28
CA HIS A 128 -42.82 15.91 1.58
C HIS A 128 -42.88 17.00 2.66
N GLY A 129 -42.96 16.58 3.92
CA GLY A 129 -42.80 17.46 5.10
C GLY A 129 -41.40 17.46 5.70
N CYS A 130 -40.50 16.62 5.15
CA CYS A 130 -39.27 16.23 5.83
C CYS A 130 -38.06 17.14 5.54
N GLU A 131 -37.09 17.09 6.45
CA GLU A 131 -35.73 17.60 6.27
C GLU A 131 -34.73 16.43 6.04
N HIS A 132 -33.49 16.71 5.61
CA HIS A 132 -32.50 15.64 5.37
C HIS A 132 -32.08 14.90 6.66
N GLY A 133 -32.35 15.46 7.83
CA GLY A 133 -32.25 14.75 9.11
C GLY A 133 -33.18 13.52 9.22
N GLU A 134 -34.15 13.39 8.31
CA GLU A 134 -35.14 12.32 8.22
C GLU A 134 -34.88 11.40 7.02
N ASP A 135 -33.68 11.40 6.43
CA ASP A 135 -33.38 10.52 5.30
C ASP A 135 -33.35 9.04 5.73
N ALA A 136 -34.05 8.21 4.96
CA ALA A 136 -34.15 6.78 5.15
C ALA A 136 -32.90 6.02 4.70
N GLY A 137 -32.56 4.96 5.45
CA GLY A 137 -31.47 4.04 5.11
C GLY A 137 -31.94 2.60 4.97
N VAL A 138 -31.07 1.76 4.43
CA VAL A 138 -31.26 0.30 4.39
C VAL A 138 -29.95 -0.43 4.65
N VAL A 139 -30.06 -1.60 5.28
CA VAL A 139 -28.98 -2.60 5.38
C VAL A 139 -29.54 -3.93 4.90
N CYS A 140 -28.91 -4.52 3.89
CA CYS A 140 -29.28 -5.81 3.31
C CYS A 140 -28.25 -6.89 3.68
N SER A 141 -28.57 -8.17 3.49
CA SER A 141 -27.66 -9.28 3.79
C SER A 141 -26.42 -9.28 2.93
N GLY A 142 -26.46 -8.70 1.72
CA GLY A 142 -25.26 -8.45 0.93
C GLY A 142 -24.30 -7.43 1.58
N SER A 143 -24.67 -6.75 2.67
CA SER A 143 -23.78 -5.84 3.39
C SER A 143 -22.82 -6.55 4.35
N SER A 144 -23.12 -7.77 4.80
CA SER A 144 -22.15 -8.59 5.55
C SER A 144 -21.04 -9.16 4.67
N GLU A 145 -21.11 -8.90 3.36
CA GLU A 145 -20.07 -9.18 2.37
C GLU A 145 -19.39 -7.90 1.89
N ALA A 146 -19.62 -6.77 2.59
CA ALA A 146 -19.05 -5.50 2.18
C ALA A 146 -17.54 -5.48 2.42
N LEU A 147 -16.83 -5.00 1.41
CA LEU A 147 -15.37 -4.94 1.36
C LEU A 147 -14.95 -3.54 0.97
N ARG A 148 -13.87 -3.03 1.58
CA ARG A 148 -13.26 -1.75 1.21
C ARG A 148 -11.74 -1.83 1.17
N LEU A 149 -11.14 -0.90 0.45
CA LEU A 149 -9.68 -0.69 0.43
C LEU A 149 -9.35 0.60 1.18
N VAL A 150 -8.38 0.52 2.10
CA VAL A 150 -8.00 1.64 2.98
C VAL A 150 -6.53 2.00 2.81
N ASN A 151 -6.17 3.23 3.17
CA ASN A 151 -4.80 3.76 3.19
C ASN A 151 -4.11 3.82 1.82
N SER A 152 -4.86 4.19 0.79
CA SER A 152 -4.33 4.46 -0.53
C SER A 152 -5.00 5.72 -1.10
N PRO A 153 -4.27 6.55 -1.87
CA PRO A 153 -4.87 7.68 -2.58
C PRO A 153 -5.81 7.23 -3.70
N HIS A 154 -5.79 5.95 -4.10
CA HIS A 154 -6.68 5.40 -5.12
C HIS A 154 -7.59 4.31 -4.56
N ARG A 155 -8.89 4.39 -4.87
CA ARG A 155 -9.95 3.44 -4.48
C ARG A 155 -9.79 1.97 -4.92
N CYS A 156 -8.75 1.66 -5.68
CA CYS A 156 -8.50 0.33 -6.26
C CYS A 156 -7.19 -0.31 -5.77
N ALA A 157 -6.53 0.34 -4.81
CA ALA A 157 -5.40 -0.22 -4.09
C ALA A 157 -5.59 0.07 -2.60
N GLY A 158 -5.00 -0.73 -1.73
CA GLY A 158 -5.06 -0.51 -0.28
C GLY A 158 -5.12 -1.78 0.53
N ARG A 159 -5.11 -1.62 1.86
CA ARG A 159 -5.39 -2.68 2.82
C ARG A 159 -6.82 -3.15 2.65
N VAL A 160 -7.03 -4.47 2.63
CA VAL A 160 -8.36 -5.07 2.46
C VAL A 160 -9.04 -5.16 3.83
N GLU A 161 -10.23 -4.58 3.93
CA GLU A 161 -11.08 -4.69 5.12
C GLU A 161 -12.46 -5.23 4.75
N VAL A 162 -13.01 -6.11 5.59
CA VAL A 162 -14.34 -6.71 5.45
C VAL A 162 -15.24 -6.27 6.59
N PHE A 163 -16.52 -6.09 6.28
CA PHE A 163 -17.52 -5.69 7.25
C PHE A 163 -18.25 -6.91 7.80
N HIS A 164 -18.05 -7.21 9.08
CA HIS A 164 -18.67 -8.35 9.74
C HIS A 164 -19.09 -7.99 11.16
N ASN A 165 -20.24 -8.53 11.58
CA ASN A 165 -20.82 -8.26 12.90
C ASN A 165 -20.87 -6.77 13.26
N GLN A 166 -21.29 -5.93 12.30
CA GLN A 166 -21.37 -4.47 12.41
C GLN A 166 -20.04 -3.73 12.64
N GLN A 167 -18.90 -4.39 12.38
CA GLN A 167 -17.58 -3.79 12.52
C GLN A 167 -16.70 -4.09 11.30
N TRP A 168 -15.89 -3.09 10.92
CA TRP A 168 -14.80 -3.31 9.97
C TRP A 168 -13.68 -4.08 10.65
N GLY A 169 -13.12 -5.04 9.95
CA GLY A 169 -11.91 -5.74 10.38
C GLY A 169 -11.05 -6.14 9.19
N THR A 170 -9.80 -6.48 9.48
CA THR A 170 -8.77 -6.75 8.47
C THR A 170 -8.75 -8.23 8.10
N ILE A 171 -7.90 -8.56 7.14
CA ILE A 171 -7.63 -9.92 6.67
C ILE A 171 -6.15 -10.20 6.93
N CYS A 172 -5.83 -11.38 7.47
CA CYS A 172 -4.47 -11.83 7.62
C CYS A 172 -3.85 -12.27 6.29
N ASP A 173 -2.57 -11.97 6.06
CA ASP A 173 -1.82 -12.31 4.85
C ASP A 173 -1.38 -13.79 4.76
N ASN A 174 -1.66 -14.60 5.78
CA ASN A 174 -1.40 -16.04 5.77
C ASN A 174 -2.18 -16.74 4.66
N GLY A 175 -1.46 -17.15 3.61
CA GLY A 175 -2.04 -17.78 2.42
C GLY A 175 -2.61 -16.81 1.40
N TRP A 176 -2.51 -15.50 1.65
CA TRP A 176 -3.01 -14.44 0.76
C TRP A 176 -2.23 -14.40 -0.55
N ASP A 177 -2.91 -14.67 -1.66
CA ASP A 177 -2.29 -14.75 -2.98
C ASP A 177 -3.00 -13.93 -4.07
N LEU A 178 -2.47 -14.02 -5.30
CA LEU A 178 -2.99 -13.26 -6.44
C LEU A 178 -4.43 -13.67 -6.83
N LYS A 179 -4.87 -14.89 -6.50
CA LYS A 179 -6.24 -15.36 -6.77
C LYS A 179 -7.21 -14.74 -5.79
N ASP A 180 -6.83 -14.63 -4.52
CA ASP A 180 -7.62 -13.92 -3.51
C ASP A 180 -7.78 -12.45 -3.89
N ALA A 181 -6.66 -11.81 -4.22
CA ALA A 181 -6.64 -10.45 -4.75
C ALA A 181 -7.51 -10.30 -6.01
N ALA A 182 -7.53 -11.29 -6.91
CA ALA A 182 -8.34 -11.23 -8.12
C ALA A 182 -9.84 -11.22 -7.82
N VAL A 183 -10.28 -11.96 -6.81
CA VAL A 183 -11.66 -11.93 -6.33
C VAL A 183 -11.98 -10.54 -5.77
N VAL A 184 -11.11 -9.98 -4.93
CA VAL A 184 -11.30 -8.62 -4.38
C VAL A 184 -11.38 -7.55 -5.47
N CYS A 185 -10.43 -7.54 -6.41
CA CYS A 185 -10.41 -6.57 -7.50
C CYS A 185 -11.65 -6.65 -8.39
N ARG A 186 -12.12 -7.87 -8.67
CA ARG A 186 -13.36 -8.09 -9.42
C ARG A 186 -14.58 -7.63 -8.63
N GLN A 187 -14.67 -8.00 -7.35
CA GLN A 187 -15.79 -7.64 -6.48
C GLN A 187 -15.95 -6.11 -6.35
N LEU A 188 -14.84 -5.38 -6.33
CA LEU A 188 -14.83 -3.91 -6.28
C LEU A 188 -14.98 -3.22 -7.65
N GLY A 189 -15.05 -3.98 -8.74
CA GLY A 189 -15.08 -3.43 -10.10
C GLY A 189 -13.80 -2.68 -10.47
N CYS A 190 -12.67 -3.06 -9.89
CA CYS A 190 -11.35 -2.43 -10.05
C CYS A 190 -10.45 -3.15 -11.08
N GLY A 191 -11.03 -4.02 -11.92
CA GLY A 191 -10.31 -4.76 -12.95
C GLY A 191 -9.63 -6.02 -12.42
N THR A 192 -8.45 -6.31 -12.93
CA THR A 192 -7.65 -7.50 -12.59
C THR A 192 -6.71 -7.21 -11.41
N ALA A 193 -6.37 -8.24 -10.63
CA ALA A 193 -5.32 -8.11 -9.62
C ALA A 193 -3.95 -7.97 -10.27
N MET A 194 -3.17 -7.02 -9.75
CA MET A 194 -1.79 -6.77 -10.15
C MET A 194 -0.81 -7.25 -9.09
N SER A 195 -1.17 -7.09 -7.81
CA SER A 195 -0.42 -7.67 -6.69
C SER A 195 -1.33 -7.97 -5.50
N ALA A 196 -0.84 -8.85 -4.63
CA ALA A 196 -1.44 -9.23 -3.36
C ALA A 196 -0.43 -8.97 -2.21
N PRO A 197 -0.14 -7.71 -1.86
CA PRO A 197 0.85 -7.43 -0.81
C PRO A 197 0.38 -7.91 0.56
N GLY A 198 1.31 -8.44 1.35
CA GLY A 198 1.13 -8.75 2.77
C GLY A 198 1.89 -7.78 3.65
N SER A 199 2.14 -8.18 4.89
CA SER A 199 2.98 -7.49 5.87
C SER A 199 2.62 -6.02 6.09
N SER A 200 1.33 -5.69 5.93
CA SER A 200 0.79 -4.34 6.10
C SER A 200 1.45 -3.29 5.20
N ASP A 201 1.69 -3.62 3.93
CA ASP A 201 2.25 -2.71 2.90
C ASP A 201 1.50 -1.38 2.78
N PHE A 202 0.18 -1.40 3.00
CA PHE A 202 -0.67 -0.20 3.07
C PHE A 202 -0.95 0.27 4.50
N GLY A 203 -0.04 -0.02 5.42
CA GLY A 203 -0.14 0.29 6.83
C GLY A 203 -1.05 -0.67 7.59
N GLN A 204 -0.83 -0.71 8.90
CA GLN A 204 -1.58 -1.54 9.83
C GLN A 204 -3.02 -1.06 9.95
N GLY A 205 -3.96 -2.01 10.03
CA GLY A 205 -5.32 -1.74 10.42
C GLY A 205 -5.46 -1.65 11.94
N SER A 206 -6.71 -1.66 12.38
CA SER A 206 -7.07 -1.61 13.80
C SER A 206 -8.36 -2.36 14.04
N GLY A 207 -8.53 -2.90 15.24
CA GLY A 207 -9.74 -3.62 15.62
C GLY A 207 -9.63 -5.13 15.35
N PRO A 208 -10.72 -5.81 14.95
CA PRO A 208 -10.70 -7.24 14.71
C PRO A 208 -9.98 -7.61 13.42
N ILE A 209 -9.32 -8.77 13.40
CA ILE A 209 -8.89 -9.44 12.17
C ILE A 209 -9.93 -10.54 11.90
N TRP A 210 -10.71 -10.38 10.83
CA TRP A 210 -11.88 -11.24 10.60
C TRP A 210 -11.54 -12.52 9.87
N LEU A 211 -10.64 -12.44 8.89
CA LEU A 211 -10.33 -13.56 7.98
C LEU A 211 -8.85 -13.96 8.10
N ASP A 212 -8.60 -15.26 8.02
CA ASP A 212 -7.27 -15.89 7.98
C ASP A 212 -7.38 -17.15 7.09
N GLY A 213 -6.32 -17.44 6.34
CA GLY A 213 -6.27 -18.60 5.45
C GLY A 213 -7.28 -18.50 4.32
N VAL A 214 -7.42 -17.32 3.72
CA VAL A 214 -8.22 -17.13 2.51
C VAL A 214 -7.59 -17.96 1.40
N GLY A 215 -8.39 -18.76 0.71
CA GLY A 215 -7.90 -19.67 -0.33
C GLY A 215 -8.86 -19.75 -1.52
N CYS A 216 -9.01 -18.64 -2.23
CA CYS A 216 -9.84 -18.56 -3.43
C CYS A 216 -9.26 -19.37 -4.60
N LEU A 217 -10.15 -19.86 -5.47
CA LEU A 217 -9.82 -20.39 -6.79
C LEU A 217 -9.52 -19.26 -7.79
N GLY A 218 -10.03 -18.05 -7.53
CA GLY A 218 -9.91 -16.86 -8.38
C GLY A 218 -11.13 -16.64 -9.29
N THR A 219 -12.13 -17.51 -9.22
CA THR A 219 -13.36 -17.47 -10.05
C THR A 219 -14.61 -17.05 -9.29
N GLU A 220 -14.52 -17.01 -7.96
CA GLU A 220 -15.58 -16.62 -7.03
C GLU A 220 -16.11 -15.21 -7.30
N ALA A 221 -17.42 -15.00 -7.18
CA ALA A 221 -18.00 -13.67 -7.43
C ALA A 221 -17.63 -12.69 -6.31
N THR A 222 -17.54 -13.17 -5.07
CA THR A 222 -17.19 -12.39 -3.89
C THR A 222 -16.21 -13.14 -2.98
N LEU A 223 -15.50 -12.41 -2.12
CA LEU A 223 -14.58 -12.99 -1.14
C LEU A 223 -15.29 -13.90 -0.13
N ALA A 224 -16.59 -13.72 0.07
CA ALA A 224 -17.39 -14.53 0.99
C ALA A 224 -17.58 -15.99 0.50
N GLU A 225 -17.39 -16.24 -0.80
CA GLU A 225 -17.45 -17.58 -1.39
C GLU A 225 -16.12 -18.35 -1.23
N CYS A 226 -15.04 -17.65 -0.87
CA CYS A 226 -13.75 -18.28 -0.74
C CYS A 226 -13.66 -19.14 0.54
N PRO A 227 -13.00 -20.29 0.49
CA PRO A 227 -12.62 -21.03 1.68
C PRO A 227 -11.81 -20.14 2.63
N VAL A 228 -12.24 -20.06 3.89
CA VAL A 228 -11.57 -19.32 4.97
C VAL A 228 -11.57 -20.16 6.25
N LYS A 229 -10.65 -19.86 7.16
CA LYS A 229 -10.76 -20.35 8.55
C LYS A 229 -12.00 -19.75 9.23
N PRO A 230 -12.49 -20.34 10.35
CA PRO A 230 -13.58 -19.75 11.11
C PRO A 230 -13.31 -18.28 11.43
N TRP A 231 -14.34 -17.43 11.28
CA TRP A 231 -14.23 -15.98 11.44
C TRP A 231 -13.65 -15.60 12.81
N GLY A 232 -12.68 -14.68 12.82
CA GLY A 232 -11.98 -14.22 14.02
C GLY A 232 -11.01 -15.23 14.62
N HIS A 233 -10.80 -16.39 13.99
CA HIS A 233 -9.86 -17.41 14.45
C HIS A 233 -8.54 -17.32 13.68
N HIS A 234 -7.58 -16.58 14.23
CA HIS A 234 -6.26 -16.36 13.64
C HIS A 234 -5.17 -16.31 14.72
N ALA A 235 -3.91 -16.48 14.31
CA ALA A 235 -2.73 -16.21 15.15
C ALA A 235 -2.06 -14.88 14.79
N CYS A 236 -2.61 -14.16 13.81
CA CYS A 236 -2.00 -12.98 13.22
C CYS A 236 -2.16 -11.73 14.09
N ASN A 237 -1.29 -10.75 13.84
CA ASN A 237 -1.41 -9.39 14.33
C ASN A 237 -1.49 -8.39 13.15
N HIS A 238 -1.70 -7.10 13.42
CA HIS A 238 -1.86 -6.09 12.35
C HIS A 238 -0.58 -5.77 11.57
N MET A 239 0.57 -6.38 11.86
CA MET A 239 1.73 -6.37 10.95
C MET A 239 1.55 -7.34 9.78
N GLU A 240 0.53 -8.20 9.81
CA GLU A 240 0.23 -9.24 8.82
C GLU A 240 -1.07 -8.90 8.07
N ASP A 241 -1.47 -7.63 7.99
CA ASP A 241 -2.69 -7.26 7.28
C ASP A 241 -2.49 -7.31 5.76
N ALA A 242 -3.38 -8.04 5.10
CA ALA A 242 -3.38 -8.23 3.66
C ALA A 242 -3.86 -6.98 2.91
N SER A 243 -3.26 -6.75 1.74
CA SER A 243 -3.55 -5.63 0.85
C SER A 243 -3.73 -6.11 -0.59
N VAL A 244 -4.24 -5.22 -1.44
CA VAL A 244 -4.39 -5.49 -2.87
C VAL A 244 -4.03 -4.27 -3.70
N VAL A 245 -3.51 -4.51 -4.91
CA VAL A 245 -3.41 -3.50 -5.96
C VAL A 245 -4.08 -4.03 -7.22
N CYS A 246 -5.10 -3.32 -7.71
CA CYS A 246 -5.84 -3.68 -8.91
C CYS A 246 -5.42 -2.83 -10.12
N SER A 247 -5.65 -3.33 -11.33
CA SER A 247 -5.29 -2.64 -12.58
C SER A 247 -6.05 -1.34 -12.79
N GLY A 248 -7.28 -1.24 -12.27
CA GLY A 248 -8.07 -0.01 -12.26
C GLY A 248 -7.47 1.11 -11.39
N SER A 249 -6.38 0.85 -10.66
CA SER A 249 -5.70 1.89 -9.87
C SER A 249 -4.82 2.82 -10.67
N GLY A 250 -4.33 2.39 -11.83
CA GLY A 250 -3.21 3.06 -12.52
C GLY A 250 -1.88 3.05 -11.73
N ILE A 251 -1.89 2.74 -10.43
CA ILE A 251 -0.72 2.60 -9.55
C ILE A 251 0.21 1.46 -10.00
N ALA A 252 -0.34 0.37 -10.54
CA ALA A 252 0.48 -0.71 -11.07
C ALA A 252 1.17 -0.35 -12.40
N SER A 253 0.70 0.71 -13.08
CA SER A 253 1.34 1.29 -14.27
C SER A 253 2.19 2.53 -13.95
N SER A 254 2.14 3.05 -12.72
CA SER A 254 3.06 4.09 -12.29
C SER A 254 4.40 3.45 -11.95
N PRO A 255 5.51 3.93 -12.52
CA PRO A 255 6.81 3.40 -12.17
C PRO A 255 7.06 3.60 -10.66
N ARG A 256 7.70 2.63 -10.01
CA ARG A 256 8.03 2.68 -8.56
C ARG A 256 9.53 2.59 -8.38
N LEU A 257 10.05 3.09 -7.27
CA LEU A 257 11.48 3.09 -6.99
C LEU A 257 11.76 2.43 -5.63
N ARG A 258 12.87 1.70 -5.52
CA ARG A 258 13.37 1.12 -4.27
C ARG A 258 14.90 1.14 -4.23
N LEU A 259 15.47 1.00 -3.03
CA LEU A 259 16.91 0.82 -2.82
C LEU A 259 17.24 -0.61 -2.38
N VAL A 260 18.24 -1.23 -3.02
CA VAL A 260 18.63 -2.62 -2.75
C VAL A 260 20.13 -2.73 -2.47
N GLY A 261 20.51 -3.62 -1.55
CA GLY A 261 21.92 -3.95 -1.31
C GLY A 261 22.70 -2.92 -0.48
N GLY A 262 22.04 -1.89 0.06
CA GLY A 262 22.65 -0.99 1.04
C GLY A 262 22.38 -1.39 2.49
N LEU A 263 23.09 -0.72 3.40
CA LEU A 263 23.10 -1.02 4.84
C LEU A 263 21.88 -0.42 5.60
N SER A 264 21.08 0.40 4.93
CA SER A 264 19.85 1.00 5.44
C SER A 264 18.80 1.08 4.33
N GLU A 265 17.54 1.34 4.70
CA GLU A 265 16.46 1.60 3.73
C GLU A 265 16.70 2.86 2.86
N CYS A 266 17.63 3.71 3.29
CA CYS A 266 17.99 4.97 2.65
C CYS A 266 19.36 4.93 1.96
N ALA A 267 19.89 3.74 1.68
CA ALA A 267 21.08 3.54 0.87
C ALA A 267 20.95 2.27 0.03
N GLY A 268 21.46 2.28 -1.19
CA GLY A 268 21.47 1.09 -2.05
C GLY A 268 21.54 1.40 -3.52
N ARG A 269 21.60 0.35 -4.34
CA ARG A 269 21.38 0.39 -5.79
C ARG A 269 19.95 0.87 -6.06
N VAL A 270 19.79 1.78 -7.01
CA VAL A 270 18.50 2.29 -7.42
C VAL A 270 17.85 1.30 -8.38
N GLU A 271 16.69 0.78 -8.00
CA GLU A 271 15.88 -0.09 -8.86
C GLU A 271 14.52 0.53 -9.10
N VAL A 272 14.03 0.40 -10.34
CA VAL A 272 12.74 0.92 -10.79
C VAL A 272 11.84 -0.20 -11.27
N PHE A 273 10.56 -0.13 -10.93
CA PHE A 273 9.54 -1.07 -11.36
C PHE A 273 8.81 -0.50 -12.57
N TYR A 274 8.97 -1.13 -13.73
CA TYR A 274 8.32 -0.74 -14.96
C TYR A 274 7.90 -1.98 -15.74
N ASN A 275 6.75 -1.90 -16.42
CA ASN A 275 6.19 -3.02 -17.20
C ASN A 275 6.13 -4.36 -16.44
N ASN A 276 5.75 -4.30 -15.16
CA ASN A 276 5.61 -5.44 -14.26
C ASN A 276 6.93 -6.18 -13.91
N GLU A 277 8.07 -5.51 -14.05
CA GLU A 277 9.39 -6.08 -13.73
C GLU A 277 10.30 -5.03 -13.07
N TRP A 278 11.08 -5.46 -12.07
CA TRP A 278 12.13 -4.62 -11.48
C TRP A 278 13.35 -4.62 -12.38
N GLY A 279 13.91 -3.44 -12.61
CA GLY A 279 15.17 -3.27 -13.33
C GLY A 279 16.00 -2.15 -12.72
N THR A 280 17.24 -1.99 -13.19
CA THR A 280 18.21 -1.04 -12.64
C THR A 280 18.26 0.27 -13.42
N VAL A 281 19.00 1.23 -12.89
CA VAL A 281 19.32 2.53 -13.52
C VAL A 281 20.81 2.56 -13.83
N CYS A 282 21.19 3.00 -15.03
CA CYS A 282 22.59 3.16 -15.40
C CYS A 282 23.23 4.39 -14.72
N ASP A 283 24.53 4.33 -14.44
CA ASP A 283 25.32 5.40 -13.85
C ASP A 283 25.92 6.40 -14.86
N ASP A 284 25.69 6.21 -16.16
CA ASP A 284 26.01 7.20 -17.20
C ASP A 284 25.27 8.52 -16.89
N GLY A 285 26.04 9.56 -16.57
CA GLY A 285 25.51 10.87 -16.20
C GLY A 285 24.96 10.99 -14.76
N TRP A 286 24.97 9.91 -13.98
CA TRP A 286 24.38 9.86 -12.64
C TRP A 286 25.09 10.76 -11.63
N ASP A 287 24.36 11.71 -11.05
CA ASP A 287 24.92 12.71 -10.15
C ASP A 287 24.11 12.94 -8.85
N LEU A 288 24.54 13.94 -8.07
CA LEU A 288 23.93 14.27 -6.78
C LEU A 288 22.51 14.84 -6.91
N GLU A 289 22.16 15.47 -8.03
CA GLU A 289 20.81 15.99 -8.26
C GLU A 289 19.85 14.84 -8.55
N ASP A 290 20.27 13.83 -9.31
CA ASP A 290 19.50 12.61 -9.51
C ASP A 290 19.25 11.88 -8.18
N ALA A 291 20.32 11.70 -7.41
CA ALA A 291 20.26 11.14 -6.07
C ALA A 291 19.36 11.95 -5.13
N ALA A 292 19.34 13.27 -5.23
CA ALA A 292 18.51 14.14 -4.39
C ALA A 292 17.02 13.88 -4.62
N VAL A 293 16.60 13.73 -5.88
CA VAL A 293 15.22 13.37 -6.23
C VAL A 293 14.85 12.01 -5.67
N VAL A 294 15.73 11.01 -5.82
CA VAL A 294 15.53 9.66 -5.25
C VAL A 294 15.36 9.71 -3.73
N CYS A 295 16.27 10.38 -3.02
CA CYS A 295 16.23 10.49 -1.57
C CYS A 295 14.97 11.21 -1.08
N ARG A 296 14.57 12.30 -1.76
CA ARG A 296 13.36 13.05 -1.44
C ARG A 296 12.11 12.21 -1.67
N GLN A 297 12.00 11.54 -2.81
CA GLN A 297 10.84 10.71 -3.16
C GLN A 297 10.65 9.55 -2.17
N LEU A 298 11.74 8.97 -1.67
CA LEU A 298 11.71 7.91 -0.65
C LEU A 298 11.53 8.44 0.79
N GLY A 299 11.47 9.74 1.01
CA GLY A 299 11.38 10.32 2.36
C GLY A 299 12.68 10.16 3.18
N CYS A 300 13.80 9.90 2.52
CA CYS A 300 15.10 9.64 3.13
C CYS A 300 15.95 10.89 3.37
N GLY A 301 15.36 12.09 3.22
CA GLY A 301 16.04 13.36 3.43
C GLY A 301 16.92 13.76 2.25
N VAL A 302 18.06 14.39 2.54
CA VAL A 302 19.01 14.90 1.52
C VAL A 302 19.92 13.78 0.99
N ALA A 303 20.35 13.89 -0.26
CA ALA A 303 21.37 13.01 -0.82
C ALA A 303 22.75 13.34 -0.25
N LEU A 304 23.48 12.30 0.15
CA LEU A 304 24.88 12.40 0.60
C LEU A 304 25.86 11.93 -0.48
N SER A 305 25.45 11.00 -1.34
CA SER A 305 26.28 10.54 -2.47
C SER A 305 25.45 9.84 -3.54
N ALA A 306 25.95 9.89 -4.77
CA ALA A 306 25.42 9.23 -5.97
C ALA A 306 26.45 8.23 -6.53
N PRO A 307 26.69 7.09 -5.86
CA PRO A 307 27.68 6.12 -6.30
C PRO A 307 27.26 5.38 -7.57
N GLY A 308 28.14 5.32 -8.57
CA GLY A 308 28.03 4.42 -9.72
C GLY A 308 28.77 3.10 -9.51
N LEU A 309 29.10 2.44 -10.63
CA LEU A 309 29.92 1.26 -10.77
C LEU A 309 29.44 0.06 -9.94
N ALA A 310 28.12 -0.07 -9.80
CA ALA A 310 27.48 -1.14 -9.04
C ALA A 310 28.04 -1.28 -7.61
N ARG A 311 28.29 -0.16 -6.92
CA ARG A 311 28.87 -0.14 -5.57
C ARG A 311 28.12 -1.02 -4.56
N PHE A 312 26.81 -1.18 -4.75
CA PHE A 312 25.93 -2.00 -3.92
C PHE A 312 25.69 -3.40 -4.51
N GLY A 313 26.60 -3.85 -5.37
CA GLY A 313 26.48 -5.08 -6.13
C GLY A 313 25.70 -4.89 -7.43
N TRP A 314 25.86 -5.87 -8.30
CA TRP A 314 25.20 -5.93 -9.60
C TRP A 314 23.72 -6.23 -9.38
N GLY A 315 22.86 -5.54 -10.12
CA GLY A 315 21.46 -5.90 -10.24
C GLY A 315 21.27 -7.11 -11.15
N ALA A 316 20.00 -7.40 -11.39
CA ALA A 316 19.58 -8.46 -12.29
C ALA A 316 18.35 -7.99 -13.08
N GLY A 317 18.13 -8.60 -14.24
CA GLY A 317 17.00 -8.27 -15.10
C GLY A 317 17.31 -7.13 -16.08
N PRO A 318 16.31 -6.33 -16.48
CA PRO A 318 16.51 -5.23 -17.41
C PRO A 318 17.22 -4.03 -16.75
N ILE A 319 17.95 -3.24 -17.54
CA ILE A 319 18.34 -1.87 -17.17
C ILE A 319 17.30 -0.96 -17.81
N TRP A 320 16.51 -0.28 -16.99
CA TRP A 320 15.34 0.44 -17.44
C TRP A 320 15.62 1.88 -17.87
N LEU A 321 16.54 2.55 -17.18
CA LEU A 321 16.83 3.97 -17.38
C LEU A 321 18.32 4.18 -17.60
N ASP A 322 18.63 5.13 -18.48
CA ASP A 322 19.97 5.51 -18.91
C ASP A 322 19.98 7.02 -19.26
N ASP A 323 21.13 7.67 -19.08
CA ASP A 323 21.33 9.12 -19.10
C ASP A 323 20.26 9.87 -18.30
N VAL A 324 20.03 9.47 -17.04
CA VAL A 324 19.13 10.21 -16.16
C VAL A 324 19.75 11.57 -15.87
N SER A 325 18.95 12.63 -16.01
CA SER A 325 19.35 14.00 -15.78
C SER A 325 18.19 14.76 -15.13
N CYS A 326 18.17 14.71 -13.81
CA CYS A 326 17.30 15.51 -12.96
C CYS A 326 17.85 16.94 -12.82
N THR A 327 16.95 17.89 -12.54
CA THR A 327 17.30 19.24 -12.12
C THR A 327 17.51 19.36 -10.61
N GLY A 328 17.07 18.36 -9.86
CA GLY A 328 17.11 18.34 -8.39
C GLY A 328 15.82 18.87 -7.74
N GLU A 329 14.88 19.39 -8.53
CA GLU A 329 13.60 19.97 -8.06
C GLU A 329 12.39 19.06 -8.32
N GLU A 330 12.57 17.96 -9.06
CA GLU A 330 11.51 17.01 -9.41
C GLU A 330 10.92 16.36 -8.15
N THR A 331 9.59 16.32 -8.07
CA THR A 331 8.93 15.65 -6.94
C THR A 331 8.89 14.13 -7.11
N ASN A 332 9.09 13.67 -8.35
CA ASN A 332 9.10 12.26 -8.71
C ASN A 332 10.25 12.00 -9.69
N PHE A 333 11.07 10.99 -9.39
CA PHE A 333 12.20 10.55 -10.20
C PHE A 333 11.85 10.26 -11.66
N PHE A 334 10.61 9.83 -11.93
CA PHE A 334 10.14 9.56 -13.28
C PHE A 334 9.78 10.83 -14.08
N GLU A 335 9.88 12.02 -13.49
CA GLU A 335 9.79 13.32 -14.16
C GLU A 335 11.14 13.79 -14.71
N CYS A 336 12.24 13.20 -14.23
CA CYS A 336 13.58 13.53 -14.71
C CYS A 336 13.73 13.13 -16.19
N GLN A 337 14.52 13.90 -16.92
CA GLN A 337 14.83 13.55 -18.30
C GLN A 337 15.69 12.28 -18.32
N ALA A 338 15.35 11.32 -19.16
CA ALA A 338 16.12 10.10 -19.38
C ALA A 338 15.92 9.62 -20.82
N LYS A 339 16.72 8.65 -21.26
CA LYS A 339 16.44 7.91 -22.51
C LYS A 339 15.13 7.12 -22.39
N THR A 340 14.59 6.73 -23.55
CA THR A 340 13.42 5.85 -23.64
C THR A 340 13.66 4.56 -22.86
N TRP A 341 12.67 4.15 -22.05
CA TRP A 341 12.72 2.93 -21.24
C TRP A 341 13.32 1.71 -21.96
N GLY A 342 14.33 1.10 -21.33
CA GLY A 342 15.01 -0.10 -21.82
C GLY A 342 16.00 0.13 -22.97
N ILE A 343 16.20 1.37 -23.42
CA ILE A 343 17.23 1.72 -24.39
C ILE A 343 18.45 2.27 -23.65
N HIS A 344 19.51 1.46 -23.56
CA HIS A 344 20.75 1.80 -22.88
C HIS A 344 21.97 1.17 -23.56
N ASN A 345 23.16 1.69 -23.27
CA ASN A 345 24.43 1.07 -23.65
C ASN A 345 25.18 0.41 -22.48
N CYS A 346 24.57 0.42 -21.29
CA CYS A 346 25.23 -0.03 -20.07
C CYS A 346 25.10 -1.54 -19.79
N HIS A 347 25.92 -2.03 -18.87
CA HIS A 347 25.81 -3.35 -18.26
C HIS A 347 25.63 -3.24 -16.73
N HIS A 348 25.28 -4.32 -16.01
CA HIS A 348 25.05 -4.27 -14.55
C HIS A 348 26.29 -3.93 -13.69
N GLY A 349 27.46 -3.72 -14.30
CA GLY A 349 28.61 -3.15 -13.62
C GLY A 349 28.53 -1.63 -13.51
N GLU A 350 27.57 -1.01 -14.19
CA GLU A 350 27.27 0.42 -14.29
C GLU A 350 25.94 0.74 -13.60
N ASP A 351 25.47 -0.12 -12.68
CA ASP A 351 24.24 0.16 -11.95
C ASP A 351 24.44 1.29 -10.93
N ALA A 352 23.61 2.32 -11.03
CA ALA A 352 23.60 3.48 -10.16
C ALA A 352 23.08 3.15 -8.74
N GLY A 353 23.58 3.88 -7.76
CA GLY A 353 23.17 3.79 -6.36
C GLY A 353 23.06 5.16 -5.70
N VAL A 354 22.53 5.16 -4.49
CA VAL A 354 22.37 6.35 -3.67
C VAL A 354 22.72 6.09 -2.22
N VAL A 355 23.18 7.13 -1.51
CA VAL A 355 23.18 7.19 -0.04
C VAL A 355 22.50 8.48 0.35
N CYS A 356 21.45 8.38 1.15
CA CYS A 356 20.74 9.52 1.70
C CYS A 356 21.09 9.71 3.18
N ALA A 357 20.76 10.89 3.72
CA ALA A 357 20.96 11.20 5.13
C ALA A 357 20.14 10.30 6.08
N GLY A 358 19.04 9.72 5.58
CA GLY A 358 18.09 8.96 6.37
C GLY A 358 17.18 9.89 7.16
N GLY A 359 15.87 9.72 7.04
CA GLY A 359 14.90 10.50 7.82
C GLY A 359 15.15 10.29 9.31
N ASN A 360 15.65 11.33 9.98
CA ASN A 360 15.77 11.47 11.44
C ASN A 360 16.39 10.29 12.22
N SER A 361 17.21 9.47 11.57
CA SER A 361 17.86 8.33 12.22
C SER A 361 19.34 8.62 12.39
N SER A 362 19.76 8.78 13.65
CA SER A 362 21.13 8.76 14.15
C SER A 362 21.96 7.53 13.71
N SER A 363 21.38 6.61 12.92
CA SER A 363 22.02 5.43 12.32
C SER A 363 23.00 5.73 11.17
N ALA A 364 22.95 6.90 10.51
CA ALA A 364 23.85 7.19 9.39
C ALA A 364 25.35 7.22 9.77
N ASN A 365 25.65 7.37 11.07
CA ASN A 365 27.00 7.44 11.60
C ASN A 365 27.50 6.13 12.22
N LEU A 366 26.78 5.01 12.05
CA LEU A 366 27.14 3.73 12.66
C LEU A 366 26.81 2.55 11.72
N ARG A 367 27.71 1.57 11.60
CA ARG A 367 27.48 0.34 10.82
C ARG A 367 28.10 -0.89 11.49
N LEU A 368 27.58 -2.08 11.12
CA LEU A 368 28.15 -3.37 11.48
C LEU A 368 28.79 -4.03 10.25
N VAL A 369 30.05 -4.44 10.36
CA VAL A 369 30.84 -4.99 9.24
C VAL A 369 31.28 -6.43 9.52
N ASN A 370 31.38 -7.25 8.48
CA ASN A 370 31.87 -8.64 8.53
C ASN A 370 31.08 -9.61 9.43
N GLY A 371 29.84 -9.29 9.79
CA GLY A 371 28.95 -10.24 10.46
C GLY A 371 28.08 -11.04 9.48
N PRO A 372 27.41 -12.10 9.97
CA PRO A 372 26.59 -12.99 9.15
C PRO A 372 25.29 -12.35 8.61
N HIS A 373 24.87 -11.20 9.15
CA HIS A 373 23.66 -10.48 8.76
C HIS A 373 23.71 -9.02 9.26
N ARG A 374 22.75 -8.17 8.84
CA ARG A 374 22.74 -6.71 9.13
C ARG A 374 22.79 -6.33 10.61
N CYS A 375 22.40 -7.24 11.50
CA CYS A 375 22.36 -7.03 12.96
C CYS A 375 23.48 -7.76 13.73
N ALA A 376 24.58 -8.10 13.05
CA ALA A 376 25.79 -8.61 13.68
C ALA A 376 27.02 -8.10 12.91
N GLY A 377 28.11 -7.81 13.62
CA GLY A 377 29.36 -7.37 12.99
C GLY A 377 30.26 -6.54 13.90
N ARG A 378 31.43 -6.18 13.38
CA ARG A 378 32.34 -5.19 13.95
C ARG A 378 31.69 -3.81 13.89
N VAL A 379 31.77 -3.05 14.98
CA VAL A 379 31.21 -1.70 15.06
C VAL A 379 32.13 -0.71 14.38
N GLU A 380 31.60 0.04 13.44
CA GLU A 380 32.30 1.16 12.82
C GLU A 380 31.44 2.41 12.87
N VAL A 381 32.06 3.55 13.14
CA VAL A 381 31.41 4.86 13.23
C VAL A 381 31.98 5.83 12.20
N LEU A 382 31.13 6.73 11.70
CA LEU A 382 31.51 7.79 10.77
C LEU A 382 31.80 9.07 11.54
N HIS A 383 33.02 9.58 11.42
CA HIS A 383 33.44 10.85 12.02
C HIS A 383 34.36 11.60 11.06
N ASP A 384 34.17 12.92 10.93
CA ASP A 384 34.90 13.78 9.98
C ASP A 384 34.94 13.22 8.54
N GLY A 385 33.84 12.61 8.10
CA GLY A 385 33.71 12.04 6.76
C GLY A 385 34.50 10.73 6.54
N GLN A 386 35.11 10.15 7.59
CA GLN A 386 35.87 8.92 7.51
C GLN A 386 35.32 7.85 8.45
N TRP A 387 35.17 6.63 7.93
CA TRP A 387 34.82 5.47 8.75
C TRP A 387 36.02 5.03 9.58
N GLY A 388 35.75 4.63 10.82
CA GLY A 388 36.74 4.04 11.72
C GLY A 388 36.09 3.14 12.76
N THR A 389 36.92 2.40 13.49
CA THR A 389 36.46 1.34 14.41
C THR A 389 36.29 1.85 15.85
N VAL A 390 35.73 1.01 16.70
CA VAL A 390 35.55 1.23 18.14
C VAL A 390 36.42 0.23 18.90
N CYS A 391 37.16 0.68 19.92
CA CYS A 391 37.95 -0.21 20.77
C CYS A 391 37.06 -1.02 21.73
N ASP A 392 37.48 -2.25 22.06
CA ASP A 392 36.81 -3.16 22.98
C ASP A 392 37.16 -2.94 24.47
N ASP A 393 38.06 -2.00 24.77
CA ASP A 393 38.31 -1.54 26.14
C ASP A 393 37.02 -0.92 26.72
N GLY A 394 36.57 -1.48 27.84
CA GLY A 394 35.30 -1.11 28.48
C GLY A 394 34.04 -1.64 27.81
N TRP A 395 34.14 -2.27 26.62
CA TRP A 395 33.00 -2.66 25.79
C TRP A 395 32.12 -3.75 26.42
N ASP A 396 30.89 -3.40 26.77
CA ASP A 396 29.93 -4.27 27.44
C ASP A 396 28.56 -4.38 26.74
N LEU A 397 27.64 -5.12 27.37
CA LEU A 397 26.29 -5.33 26.83
C LEU A 397 25.42 -4.06 26.81
N ASN A 398 25.72 -3.06 27.63
CA ASN A 398 25.03 -1.77 27.61
C ASN A 398 25.45 -0.97 26.37
N ASP A 399 26.74 -0.99 26.02
CA ASP A 399 27.24 -0.38 24.79
C ASP A 399 26.62 -1.04 23.56
N ALA A 400 26.65 -2.38 23.53
CA ALA A 400 26.01 -3.14 22.47
C ALA A 400 24.48 -2.89 22.41
N ALA A 401 23.82 -2.67 23.55
CA ALA A 401 22.38 -2.37 23.58
C ALA A 401 22.06 -1.03 22.92
N VAL A 402 22.90 0.00 23.12
CA VAL A 402 22.79 1.27 22.41
C VAL A 402 22.98 1.08 20.91
N VAL A 403 24.00 0.32 20.49
CA VAL A 403 24.23 0.02 19.06
C VAL A 403 23.04 -0.72 18.43
N CYS A 404 22.56 -1.79 19.07
CA CYS A 404 21.44 -2.57 18.56
C CYS A 404 20.15 -1.76 18.48
N ARG A 405 19.89 -0.88 19.47
CA ARG A 405 18.76 0.04 19.45
C ARG A 405 18.90 1.08 18.33
N GLN A 406 20.06 1.72 18.23
CA GLN A 406 20.34 2.75 17.22
C GLN A 406 20.17 2.23 15.78
N LEU A 407 20.47 0.95 15.55
CA LEU A 407 20.30 0.26 14.26
C LEU A 407 18.90 -0.36 14.04
N GLY A 408 18.01 -0.29 15.02
CA GLY A 408 16.70 -0.95 14.95
C GLY A 408 16.79 -2.48 14.92
N CYS A 409 17.85 -3.06 15.48
CA CYS A 409 18.19 -4.48 15.44
C CYS A 409 17.72 -5.27 16.69
N GLY A 410 16.83 -4.70 17.48
CA GLY A 410 16.31 -5.33 18.70
C GLY A 410 17.30 -5.26 19.87
N ARG A 411 17.35 -6.31 20.69
CA ARG A 411 18.17 -6.37 21.92
C ARG A 411 19.57 -6.87 21.61
N ALA A 412 20.59 -6.36 22.31
CA ALA A 412 21.92 -6.95 22.27
C ALA A 412 21.93 -8.36 22.88
N THR A 413 22.50 -9.32 22.16
CA THR A 413 22.71 -10.70 22.60
C THR A 413 24.18 -10.98 22.89
N ALA A 414 25.10 -10.24 22.26
CA ALA A 414 26.53 -10.27 22.57
C ALA A 414 27.20 -8.91 22.34
N ALA A 415 28.12 -8.58 23.24
CA ALA A 415 29.17 -7.58 23.06
C ALA A 415 30.49 -8.35 23.00
N SER A 416 31.12 -8.38 21.83
CA SER A 416 32.33 -9.18 21.59
C SER A 416 33.50 -8.26 21.28
N GLY A 417 34.63 -8.51 21.93
CA GLY A 417 35.87 -7.80 21.67
C GLY A 417 36.80 -8.58 20.75
N ARG A 418 38.07 -8.19 20.78
CA ARG A 418 39.20 -8.88 20.17
C ARG A 418 39.07 -9.13 18.67
N ALA A 419 38.47 -8.17 17.96
CA ALA A 419 38.22 -8.26 16.53
C ALA A 419 37.46 -9.53 16.13
N PHE A 420 36.40 -9.88 16.87
CA PHE A 420 35.62 -11.10 16.67
C PHE A 420 35.13 -11.27 15.20
N PHE A 421 34.68 -10.19 14.57
CA PHE A 421 34.33 -10.15 13.14
C PHE A 421 35.48 -9.68 12.23
N GLY A 422 36.72 -9.95 12.64
CA GLY A 422 37.94 -9.54 11.97
C GLY A 422 38.32 -8.09 12.26
N GLN A 423 39.60 -7.80 11.98
CA GLN A 423 40.20 -6.49 12.18
C GLN A 423 39.67 -5.50 11.15
N GLY A 424 39.37 -4.29 11.59
CA GLY A 424 39.11 -3.15 10.73
C GLY A 424 40.40 -2.53 10.22
N MET A 425 40.24 -1.36 9.61
CA MET A 425 41.34 -0.59 9.03
C MET A 425 41.12 0.89 9.28
N GLY A 426 42.21 1.66 9.32
CA GLY A 426 42.16 3.10 9.43
C GLY A 426 42.23 3.57 10.88
N ARG A 427 41.40 4.54 11.25
CA ARG A 427 41.42 5.15 12.58
C ARG A 427 40.49 4.39 13.53
N ILE A 428 40.91 4.24 14.78
CA ILE A 428 40.02 3.84 15.89
C ILE A 428 39.46 5.14 16.46
N TRP A 429 38.15 5.36 16.33
CA TRP A 429 37.50 6.62 16.65
C TRP A 429 37.05 6.73 18.11
N LEU A 430 36.65 5.61 18.71
CA LEU A 430 36.11 5.56 20.05
C LEU A 430 36.88 4.56 20.89
N ASP A 431 37.14 4.92 22.15
CA ASP A 431 37.86 4.14 23.14
C ASP A 431 37.26 4.38 24.55
N ASP A 432 37.35 3.38 25.42
CA ASP A 432 36.68 3.30 26.73
C ASP A 432 35.21 3.75 26.66
N VAL A 433 34.46 3.17 25.73
CA VAL A 433 33.03 3.46 25.61
C VAL A 433 32.32 2.88 26.83
N GLY A 434 31.57 3.73 27.53
CA GLY A 434 30.79 3.35 28.70
C GLY A 434 29.40 3.97 28.66
N CYS A 435 28.48 3.27 28.03
CA CYS A 435 27.05 3.59 28.00
C CYS A 435 26.34 3.11 29.27
N ALA A 436 25.29 3.83 29.67
CA ALA A 436 24.31 3.38 30.66
C ALA A 436 23.31 2.36 30.08
N GLY A 437 23.22 2.27 28.75
CA GLY A 437 22.36 1.35 28.01
C GLY A 437 21.01 1.94 27.60
N ASN A 438 20.75 3.21 27.91
CA ASN A 438 19.51 3.92 27.59
C ASN A 438 19.71 5.11 26.63
N GLU A 439 20.94 5.34 26.18
CA GLU A 439 21.29 6.37 25.20
C GLU A 439 20.69 6.10 23.82
N ASP A 440 20.29 7.14 23.10
CA ASP A 440 19.70 6.98 21.77
C ASP A 440 20.76 6.75 20.68
N ALA A 441 22.02 7.10 20.95
CA ALA A 441 23.14 6.89 20.04
C ALA A 441 24.46 6.64 20.78
N LEU A 442 25.35 5.86 20.17
CA LEU A 442 26.67 5.54 20.72
C LEU A 442 27.53 6.78 21.00
N THR A 443 27.32 7.85 20.22
CA THR A 443 28.02 9.14 20.37
C THR A 443 27.61 9.92 21.64
N GLN A 444 26.51 9.53 22.30
CA GLN A 444 26.06 10.11 23.56
C GLN A 444 26.67 9.42 24.79
N CYS A 445 27.30 8.26 24.59
CA CYS A 445 27.95 7.54 25.67
C CYS A 445 29.25 8.25 26.09
N ARG A 446 29.65 8.00 27.33
CA ARG A 446 30.96 8.46 27.79
C ARG A 446 32.04 7.68 27.03
N ALA A 447 33.01 8.39 26.46
CA ALA A 447 34.17 7.80 25.80
C ALA A 447 35.38 8.74 25.95
N HIS A 448 36.57 8.26 25.62
CA HIS A 448 37.74 9.12 25.41
C HIS A 448 37.52 10.11 24.24
N PRO A 449 38.31 11.20 24.16
CA PRO A 449 38.26 12.10 23.03
C PRO A 449 38.41 11.38 21.69
N TRP A 450 37.63 11.80 20.69
CA TRP A 450 37.54 11.10 19.41
C TRP A 450 38.91 10.94 18.73
N GLY A 451 39.22 9.69 18.40
CA GLY A 451 40.44 9.32 17.71
C GLY A 451 41.71 9.38 18.57
N GLU A 452 41.56 9.53 19.89
CA GLU A 452 42.58 9.18 20.88
C GLU A 452 42.27 7.77 21.38
N SER A 453 43.14 6.81 21.06
CA SER A 453 43.03 5.44 21.54
C SER A 453 44.43 4.84 21.73
N ASN A 454 44.57 3.97 22.73
CA ASN A 454 45.78 3.17 22.93
C ASN A 454 45.68 1.79 22.25
N CYS A 455 44.53 1.48 21.65
CA CYS A 455 44.21 0.19 21.06
C CYS A 455 44.82 0.03 19.67
N ASN A 456 44.89 -1.22 19.22
CA ASN A 456 45.13 -1.58 17.82
C ASN A 456 43.94 -2.38 17.27
N HIS A 457 43.87 -2.62 15.95
CA HIS A 457 42.70 -3.29 15.37
C HIS A 457 42.46 -4.74 15.82
N ARG A 458 43.36 -5.36 16.61
CA ARG A 458 43.04 -6.63 17.29
C ARG A 458 42.03 -6.44 18.42
N GLU A 459 41.77 -5.21 18.83
CA GLU A 459 40.89 -4.79 19.91
C GLU A 459 39.61 -4.14 19.35
N ASP A 460 39.27 -4.38 18.09
CA ASP A 460 38.03 -3.82 17.53
C ASP A 460 36.78 -4.51 18.14
N ALA A 461 35.87 -3.67 18.63
CA ALA A 461 34.61 -4.06 19.22
C ALA A 461 33.58 -4.55 18.18
N SER A 462 32.71 -5.45 18.63
CA SER A 462 31.73 -6.16 17.82
C SER A 462 30.43 -6.37 18.60
N VAL A 463 29.33 -6.53 17.88
CA VAL A 463 28.00 -6.78 18.48
C VAL A 463 27.25 -7.85 17.71
N VAL A 464 26.41 -8.58 18.44
CA VAL A 464 25.33 -9.40 17.89
C VAL A 464 24.02 -8.96 18.55
N CYS A 465 23.00 -8.70 17.73
CA CYS A 465 21.67 -8.33 18.19
C CYS A 465 20.67 -9.47 17.98
N SER A 466 19.49 -9.37 18.59
CA SER A 466 18.42 -10.36 18.51
C SER A 466 17.65 -10.32 17.18
N GLY A 467 17.72 -9.22 16.44
CA GLY A 467 17.14 -9.10 15.12
C GLY A 467 17.89 -10.01 14.15
N THR A 468 17.33 -11.17 13.85
CA THR A 468 17.80 -12.03 12.77
C THR A 468 16.96 -11.68 11.56
N SER A 469 17.56 -10.99 10.58
CA SER A 469 16.98 -10.97 9.22
C SER A 469 16.86 -12.40 8.72
#